data_AF-A0A430R6W7-F1
#
_entry.id   AF-A0A430R6W7-F1
#
_cell.length_a   1.000
_cell.length_b   1.000
_cell.length_c   1.000
_cell.angle_alpha   90.00
_cell.angle_beta   90.00
_cell.angle_gamma   90.00
#
_symmetry.space_group_name_H-M   'P 1'
#
loop_
_entity.id
_entity.type
_entity.pdbx_description
1 polymer ?
#
loop_
_entity_poly.entity_id
_entity_poly.type
_entity_poly.pdbx_seq_one_letter_code
_entity_poly.pdbx_strand_id
1 'polypeptide(L)' 'MAEPKITPLARRLAEENGIDWRRLQGTGPEGTIVERDILAFLAKVMAGEVDLPPMFQI' A
#
# COMPACT_ATOMS: atom_id res chain seq x y z
N MET A 1 11.59 -12.08 9.83
CA MET A 1 10.91 -10.77 9.90
C MET A 1 9.42 -11.06 9.80
N ALA A 2 8.60 -10.57 10.74
CA ALA A 2 7.16 -10.81 10.70
C ALA A 2 6.57 -10.11 9.47
N GLU A 3 5.76 -10.81 8.68
CA GLU A 3 5.08 -10.20 7.54
C GLU A 3 4.09 -9.14 8.08
N PRO A 4 4.11 -7.90 7.54
CA PRO A 4 3.21 -6.86 8.02
C PRO A 4 1.75 -7.29 7.88
N LYS A 5 0.99 -7.15 8.97
CA LYS A 5 -0.45 -7.43 8.97
C LYS A 5 -1.14 -6.37 8.09
N ILE A 6 -2.19 -6.75 7.38
CA ILE A 6 -2.98 -5.84 6.55
C ILE A 6 -4.46 -6.14 6.73
N THR A 7 -5.31 -5.10 6.76
CA THR A 7 -6.77 -5.30 6.82
C THR A 7 -7.31 -5.79 5.47
N PRO A 8 -8.45 -6.51 5.44
CA PRO A 8 -9.02 -7.02 4.18
C PRO A 8 -9.29 -5.92 3.14
N LEU A 9 -9.76 -4.76 3.61
CA LEU A 9 -10.05 -3.61 2.76
C LEU A 9 -8.77 -2.98 2.19
N ALA A 10 -7.76 -2.79 3.03
CA ALA A 10 -6.45 -2.28 2.60
C ALA A 10 -5.79 -3.21 1.58
N ARG A 11 -5.89 -4.54 1.78
CA ARG A 11 -5.36 -5.52 0.84
C ARG A 11 -6.02 -5.38 -0.53
N ARG A 12 -7.37 -5.31 -0.58
CA ARG A 12 -8.09 -5.14 -1.85
C ARG A 12 -7.67 -3.88 -2.60
N LEU A 13 -7.64 -2.74 -1.91
CA LEU A 13 -7.19 -1.48 -2.52
C LEU A 13 -5.76 -1.56 -3.04
N ALA A 14 -4.87 -2.19 -2.30
CA ALA A 14 -3.50 -2.36 -2.73
C ALA A 14 -3.40 -3.27 -3.97
N GLU A 15 -4.14 -4.38 -4.02
CA GLU A 15 -4.17 -5.27 -5.19
C GLU A 15 -4.77 -4.60 -6.42
N GLU A 16 -5.89 -3.88 -6.28
CA GLU A 16 -6.58 -3.19 -7.39
C GLU A 16 -5.74 -2.05 -7.97
N ASN A 17 -4.90 -1.42 -7.15
CA ASN A 17 -3.98 -0.36 -7.58
C ASN A 17 -2.52 -0.88 -7.72
N GLY A 18 -2.33 -2.22 -7.71
CA GLY A 18 -1.08 -2.97 -7.56
C GLY A 18 0.06 -2.27 -6.84
N ILE A 19 -0.27 -1.83 -5.64
CA ILE A 19 0.65 -1.36 -4.63
C ILE A 19 1.22 -2.58 -3.92
N ASP A 20 2.56 -2.65 -3.86
CA ASP A 20 3.24 -3.62 -3.00
C ASP A 20 3.13 -3.17 -1.53
N TRP A 21 2.00 -3.51 -0.91
CA TRP A 21 1.71 -3.16 0.47
C TRP A 21 2.67 -3.80 1.48
N ARG A 22 3.41 -4.86 1.12
CA ARG A 22 4.38 -5.49 2.04
C ARG A 22 5.55 -4.56 2.38
N ARG A 23 5.77 -3.52 1.57
CA ARG A 23 6.81 -2.50 1.77
C ARG A 23 6.28 -1.26 2.50
N LEU A 24 4.98 -1.22 2.77
CA LEU A 24 4.34 -0.12 3.49
C LEU A 24 4.43 -0.33 4.99
N GLN A 25 4.57 0.79 5.70
CA GLN A 25 4.47 0.81 7.15
C GLN A 25 3.02 1.07 7.55
N GLY A 26 2.41 0.09 8.21
CA GLY A 26 1.04 0.22 8.69
C GLY A 26 0.93 1.13 9.91
N THR A 27 -0.10 1.98 9.95
CA THR A 27 -0.37 2.88 11.08
C THR A 27 -1.47 2.37 12.03
N GLY A 28 -2.01 1.18 11.78
CA GLY A 28 -3.01 0.54 12.63
C GLY A 28 -2.43 -0.18 13.86
N PRO A 29 -3.29 -0.81 14.68
CA PRO A 29 -2.87 -1.59 15.84
C PRO A 29 -1.82 -2.64 15.47
N GLU A 30 -0.78 -2.77 16.30
CA GLU A 30 0.37 -3.67 16.04
C GLU A 30 1.13 -3.40 14.73
N GLY A 31 1.03 -2.20 14.15
CA GLY A 31 1.64 -1.88 12.86
C GLY A 31 0.88 -2.45 11.66
N THR A 32 -0.40 -2.79 11.85
CA THR A 32 -1.27 -3.27 10.78
C THR A 32 -1.48 -2.18 9.73
N ILE A 33 -1.33 -2.53 8.45
CA ILE A 33 -1.62 -1.67 7.32
C ILE A 33 -3.14 -1.55 7.18
N VAL A 34 -3.63 -0.31 7.23
CA VAL A 34 -5.05 0.03 7.11
C VAL A 34 -5.32 0.80 5.82
N GLU A 35 -6.60 0.98 5.51
CA GLU A 35 -7.05 1.69 4.30
C GLU A 35 -6.34 3.03 4.09
N ARG A 36 -6.25 3.83 5.16
CA ARG A 36 -5.61 5.14 5.14
C ARG A 36 -4.14 5.09 4.69
N ASP A 37 -3.41 4.02 5.01
CA ASP A 37 -2.01 3.89 4.62
C ASP A 37 -1.87 3.70 3.11
N ILE A 38 -2.79 2.93 2.51
CA ILE A 38 -2.86 2.72 1.06
C ILE A 38 -3.27 4.00 0.35
N LEU A 39 -4.29 4.70 0.85
CA LEU A 39 -4.75 5.98 0.29
C LEU A 39 -3.66 7.06 0.37
N ALA A 40 -2.93 7.13 1.48
CA ALA A 40 -1.82 8.06 1.64
C ALA A 40 -0.67 7.75 0.67
N PHE A 41 -0.39 6.46 0.44
CA PHE A 41 0.60 6.04 -0.55
C PHE A 41 0.17 6.44 -1.96
N LEU A 42 -1.08 6.19 -2.34
CA LEU A 42 -1.66 6.62 -3.62
C LEU A 42 -1.57 8.14 -3.81
N ALA A 43 -1.89 8.92 -2.78
CA ALA A 43 -1.80 10.37 -2.84
C ALA A 43 -0.35 10.85 -3.12
N LYS A 44 0.64 10.23 -2.47
CA LYS A 44 2.07 10.52 -2.72
C LYS A 44 2.52 10.15 -4.14
N VAL A 45 2.03 9.02 -4.65
CA VAL A 45 2.29 8.63 -6.04
C VAL A 45 1.73 9.68 -7.00
N MET A 46 0.48 10.10 -6.81
CA MET A 46 -0.14 11.13 -7.64
C MET A 46 0.56 12.49 -7.53
N ALA A 47 1.14 12.80 -6.37
CA ALA A 47 1.95 13.98 -6.16
C ALA A 47 3.35 13.89 -6.81
N GLY A 48 3.70 12.75 -7.43
CA GLY A 48 4.99 12.52 -8.07
C GLY A 48 6.15 12.28 -7.09
N GLU A 49 5.85 12.03 -5.82
CA GLU A 49 6.86 11.79 -4.78
C GLU A 49 7.33 10.33 -4.76
N VAL A 50 6.55 9.42 -5.34
CA VAL A 50 6.82 7.98 -5.37
C VAL A 50 6.57 7.44 -6.77
N ASP A 51 7.62 6.88 -7.37
CA ASP A 51 7.50 6.13 -8.62
C ASP A 51 6.84 4.79 -8.30
N LEU A 52 5.59 4.60 -8.71
CA LEU A 52 5.02 3.27 -8.76
C LEU A 52 5.77 2.51 -9.86
N PRO A 53 6.36 1.34 -9.57
CA PRO A 53 6.85 0.51 -10.64
C PRO A 53 5.69 0.27 -11.62
N PRO A 54 5.89 0.44 -12.93
CA PRO A 54 4.84 0.20 -13.90
C PRO A 54 4.39 -1.25 -13.73
N MET A 55 3.16 -1.43 -13.27
CA MET A 55 2.53 -2.74 -13.28
C MET A 55 2.44 -3.20 -14.73
N PHE A 56 3.31 -4.15 -15.08
CA PHE A 56 3.26 -4.89 -16.33
C PHE A 56 3.04 -4.02 -17.57
N GLN A 57 4.13 -3.50 -18.15
CA GLN A 57 4.17 -3.28 -19.60
C GLN A 57 4.13 -4.64 -20.29
N ILE A 58 2.95 -5.05 -20.76
CA ILE A 58 2.80 -6.01 -21.86
C ILE A 58 1.92 -5.35 -22.91
#